data_AF-A0A938LXC5-F1
#
_entry.id   AF-A0A938LXC5-F1
#
_cell.length_a   1.000
_cell.length_b   1.000
_cell.length_c   1.000
_cell.angle_alpha   90.00
_cell.angle_beta   90.00
_cell.angle_gamma   90.00
#
_symmetry.space_group_name_H-M   'P 1'
#
loop_
_entity.id
_entity.type
_entity.pdbx_description
1 polymer ?
#
loop_
_entity_poly.entity_id
_entity_poly.type
_entity_poly.pdbx_seq_one_letter_code
_entity_poly.pdbx_strand_id
1 'polypeptide(L)'
;MENVETFKMRHAPCFQWATSGCVIRKSVFHGSDAQWHAGWTNENLIEQCLVESVQGNGGYGYGMWASPPEDAAHGPNGPRNVVYNCDIRSTKAGLWMGGMNENWLILHNRFVVDSGPGVSAKTFSFDHIIRGNVFVLKDGKSAMIHLATADCIGVEALGNTLYGGNGRLVSGPGTLLSSEGNQTLPLSDPPRPQPRIPSIYEWQQQHCTK
;
A
#
# COMPACT_ATOMS: atom_id res chain seq x y z
N MET A 1 6.57 14.95 7.16
CA MET A 1 5.43 15.17 8.07
C MET A 1 5.50 14.12 9.16
N GLU A 2 5.43 14.50 10.43
CA GLU A 2 5.52 13.57 11.55
C GLU A 2 4.61 14.00 12.71
N ASN A 3 4.02 13.04 13.43
CA ASN A 3 3.17 13.27 14.62
C ASN A 3 1.96 14.18 14.34
N VAL A 4 1.30 13.98 13.20
CA VAL A 4 0.11 14.74 12.81
C VAL A 4 -1.13 13.86 12.90
N GLU A 5 -2.23 14.44 13.35
CA GLU A 5 -3.56 13.83 13.29
C GLU A 5 -4.48 14.71 12.45
N THR A 6 -5.27 14.09 11.57
CA THR A 6 -6.10 14.81 10.60
C THR A 6 -7.50 14.21 10.52
N PHE A 7 -8.48 15.05 10.19
CA PHE A 7 -9.88 14.64 10.05
C PHE A 7 -10.43 15.13 8.72
N LYS A 8 -10.90 14.19 7.90
CA LYS A 8 -11.64 14.44 6.65
C LYS A 8 -10.89 15.37 5.69
N MET A 9 -9.56 15.32 5.72
CA MET A 9 -8.73 16.12 4.82
C MET A 9 -8.64 15.43 3.47
N ARG A 10 -8.95 16.17 2.42
CA ARG A 10 -8.87 15.68 1.05
C ARG A 10 -7.45 15.18 0.75
N HIS A 11 -7.35 13.91 0.36
CA HIS A 11 -6.13 13.22 -0.05
C HIS A 11 -5.04 13.02 1.04
N ALA A 12 -5.33 13.23 2.32
CA ALA A 12 -4.30 13.14 3.36
C ALA A 12 -4.05 11.68 3.85
N PRO A 13 -2.79 11.23 3.97
CA PRO A 13 -1.56 11.90 3.56
C PRO A 13 -1.38 11.91 2.05
N CYS A 14 -0.83 12.99 1.49
CA CYS A 14 -0.65 13.13 0.04
C CYS A 14 0.82 13.37 -0.32
N PHE A 15 1.33 12.59 -1.26
CA PHE A 15 2.45 13.02 -2.09
C PHE A 15 1.92 13.58 -3.40
N GLN A 16 2.44 14.75 -3.78
CA GLN A 16 1.85 15.59 -4.81
C GLN A 16 2.94 15.99 -5.79
N TRP A 17 2.64 15.88 -7.09
CA TRP A 17 3.58 16.18 -8.17
C TRP A 17 4.88 15.38 -8.06
N ALA A 18 5.98 15.83 -8.66
CA ALA A 18 7.29 15.16 -8.66
C ALA A 18 8.01 15.14 -7.28
N THR A 19 7.30 15.06 -6.16
CA THR A 19 7.91 14.97 -4.82
C THR A 19 8.77 13.71 -4.67
N SER A 20 9.94 13.90 -4.07
CA SER A 20 10.91 12.84 -3.83
C SER A 20 11.60 13.02 -2.47
N GLY A 21 12.03 11.92 -1.87
CA GLY A 21 12.74 11.91 -0.59
C GLY A 21 11.90 12.36 0.62
N CYS A 22 10.57 12.38 0.49
CA CYS A 22 9.69 12.83 1.55
C CYS A 22 9.28 11.68 2.49
N VAL A 23 9.20 11.98 3.78
CA VAL A 23 8.81 11.03 4.82
C VAL A 23 7.55 11.50 5.52
N ILE A 24 6.54 10.63 5.60
CA ILE A 24 5.33 10.79 6.39
C ILE A 24 5.31 9.68 7.44
N ARG A 25 5.32 10.05 8.72
CA ARG A 25 5.45 9.06 9.79
C ARG A 25 4.68 9.35 11.07
N LYS A 26 4.43 8.30 11.87
CA LYS A 26 3.79 8.40 13.20
C LYS A 26 2.54 9.29 13.22
N SER A 27 1.71 9.16 12.19
CA SER A 27 0.58 10.08 11.97
C SER A 27 -0.73 9.31 11.83
N VAL A 28 -1.85 10.00 12.06
CA VAL A 28 -3.20 9.42 12.03
C VAL A 28 -4.08 10.20 11.07
N PHE A 29 -4.79 9.49 10.19
CA PHE A 29 -5.61 10.10 9.15
C PHE A 29 -7.02 9.49 9.17
N HIS A 30 -7.98 10.28 9.64
CA HIS A 30 -9.37 9.86 9.77
C HIS A 30 -10.22 10.32 8.60
N GLY A 31 -10.89 9.40 7.93
CA GLY A 31 -11.82 9.71 6.84
C GLY A 31 -11.14 10.20 5.56
N SER A 32 -9.92 9.74 5.32
CA SER A 32 -9.04 10.09 4.20
C SER A 32 -8.27 8.85 3.74
N ASP A 33 -7.89 8.82 2.47
CA ASP A 33 -7.03 7.80 1.88
C ASP A 33 -5.62 8.35 1.61
N ALA A 34 -4.60 7.53 1.83
CA ALA A 34 -3.22 7.92 1.55
C ALA A 34 -2.97 7.95 0.05
N GLN A 35 -2.55 9.09 -0.50
CA GLN A 35 -2.57 9.30 -1.93
C GLN A 35 -1.20 9.67 -2.51
N TRP A 36 -0.93 9.13 -3.69
CA TRP A 36 0.05 9.65 -4.65
C TRP A 36 -0.71 10.27 -5.82
N HIS A 37 -0.88 11.59 -5.74
CA HIS A 37 -1.49 12.44 -6.75
C HIS A 37 -0.39 13.07 -7.61
N ALA A 38 0.32 12.26 -8.39
CA ALA A 38 1.65 12.69 -8.78
C ALA A 38 2.15 12.19 -10.13
N GLY A 39 2.90 13.09 -10.77
CA GLY A 39 3.67 12.86 -11.97
C GLY A 39 5.12 12.60 -11.57
N TRP A 40 5.48 11.33 -11.52
CA TRP A 40 6.80 10.78 -11.19
C TRP A 40 7.26 10.96 -9.74
N THR A 41 6.36 10.95 -8.74
CA THR A 41 6.77 10.80 -7.32
C THR A 41 7.57 9.54 -7.10
N ASN A 42 8.72 9.65 -6.45
CA ASN A 42 9.64 8.53 -6.23
C ASN A 42 10.33 8.66 -4.87
N GLU A 43 10.85 7.54 -4.35
CA GLU A 43 11.71 7.54 -3.16
C GLU A 43 11.08 8.18 -1.90
N ASN A 44 9.75 8.08 -1.76
CA ASN A 44 9.04 8.56 -0.58
C ASN A 44 8.71 7.41 0.38
N LEU A 45 8.54 7.76 1.66
CA LEU A 45 8.23 6.81 2.73
C LEU A 45 6.95 7.23 3.47
N ILE A 46 6.00 6.30 3.60
CA ILE A 46 4.95 6.35 4.62
C ILE A 46 5.22 5.25 5.63
N GLU A 47 5.44 5.61 6.90
CA GLU A 47 5.65 4.61 7.95
C GLU A 47 4.92 4.87 9.26
N GLN A 48 4.63 3.81 10.02
CA GLN A 48 4.04 3.92 11.36
C GLN A 48 2.75 4.77 11.41
N CYS A 49 2.00 4.82 10.31
CA CYS A 49 0.77 5.61 10.21
C CYS A 49 -0.47 4.73 10.42
N LEU A 50 -1.52 5.35 10.96
CA LEU A 50 -2.89 4.82 10.94
C LEU A 50 -3.68 5.58 9.87
N VAL A 51 -4.27 4.84 8.92
CA VAL A 51 -5.15 5.39 7.88
C VAL A 51 -6.51 4.75 7.98
N GLU A 52 -7.54 5.55 8.22
CA GLU A 52 -8.93 5.11 8.24
C GLU A 52 -9.68 5.73 7.06
N SER A 53 -9.65 5.01 5.94
CA SER A 53 -10.22 5.48 4.69
C SER A 53 -11.71 5.21 4.59
N VAL A 54 -12.43 6.23 4.11
CA VAL A 54 -13.83 6.16 3.70
C VAL A 54 -13.96 6.77 2.31
N GLN A 55 -15.04 6.42 1.60
CA GLN A 55 -15.39 7.13 0.38
C GLN A 55 -16.05 8.47 0.74
N GLY A 56 -15.58 9.56 0.14
CA GLY A 56 -16.03 10.93 0.45
C GLY A 56 -14.90 11.79 1.03
N ASN A 57 -15.19 13.06 1.34
CA ASN A 57 -14.20 14.06 1.82
C ASN A 57 -12.98 14.25 0.90
N GLY A 58 -13.08 13.84 -0.37
CA GLY A 58 -11.97 13.81 -1.32
C GLY A 58 -11.23 12.48 -1.40
N GLY A 59 -11.55 11.51 -0.54
CA GLY A 59 -11.07 10.13 -0.66
C GLY A 59 -11.94 9.25 -1.54
N TYR A 60 -11.29 8.31 -2.23
CA TYR A 60 -11.89 7.39 -3.18
C TYR A 60 -12.37 6.08 -2.54
N GLY A 61 -12.04 5.88 -1.25
CA GLY A 61 -12.40 4.71 -0.44
C GLY A 61 -11.37 3.59 -0.44
N TYR A 62 -10.29 3.71 -1.21
CA TYR A 62 -9.12 2.82 -1.10
C TYR A 62 -8.35 3.16 0.16
N GLY A 63 -7.64 2.22 0.76
CA GLY A 63 -6.78 2.56 1.92
C GLY A 63 -5.66 3.50 1.50
N MET A 64 -5.13 3.24 0.31
CA MET A 64 -4.13 4.05 -0.35
C MET A 64 -4.36 4.03 -1.87
N TRP A 65 -4.05 5.12 -2.56
CA TRP A 65 -4.31 5.28 -3.99
C TRP A 65 -3.14 5.96 -4.70
N ALA A 66 -2.70 5.41 -5.83
CA ALA A 66 -1.68 6.01 -6.67
C ALA A 66 -2.21 6.19 -8.09
N SER A 67 -2.12 7.41 -8.63
CA SER A 67 -2.67 7.77 -9.94
C SER A 67 -2.24 6.84 -11.08
N PRO A 68 -3.15 6.54 -12.03
CA PRO A 68 -2.83 5.77 -13.21
C PRO A 68 -2.16 6.65 -14.28
N PRO A 69 -1.42 6.06 -15.23
CA PRO A 69 -0.76 6.81 -16.29
C PRO A 69 -1.72 7.52 -17.26
N GLU A 70 -2.94 7.00 -17.42
CA GLU A 70 -4.00 7.65 -18.22
C GLU A 70 -4.64 8.87 -17.54
N ASP A 71 -4.32 9.14 -16.27
CA ASP A 71 -4.80 10.33 -15.57
C ASP A 71 -4.04 11.57 -16.05
N ALA A 72 -4.68 12.35 -16.93
CA ALA A 72 -4.12 13.57 -17.50
C ALA A 72 -3.86 14.69 -16.47
N ALA A 73 -4.44 14.60 -15.26
CA ALA A 73 -4.24 15.60 -14.22
C ALA A 73 -3.04 15.27 -13.32
N HIS A 74 -2.74 13.98 -13.12
CA HIS A 74 -1.74 13.56 -12.14
C HIS A 74 -0.56 12.81 -12.78
N GLY A 75 -0.80 11.90 -13.71
CA GLY A 75 0.25 11.09 -14.35
C GLY A 75 0.72 9.88 -13.52
N PRO A 76 1.79 9.20 -13.97
CA PRO A 76 2.30 7.97 -13.35
C PRO A 76 3.14 8.25 -12.10
N ASN A 77 3.33 7.25 -11.23
CA ASN A 77 4.15 7.39 -10.02
C ASN A 77 5.46 6.63 -10.14
N GLY A 78 6.57 7.34 -9.93
CA GLY A 78 7.93 6.83 -10.10
C GLY A 78 8.36 5.75 -9.11
N PRO A 79 9.62 5.32 -9.21
CA PRO A 79 10.07 4.10 -8.57
C PRO A 79 10.28 4.26 -7.06
N ARG A 80 10.35 3.12 -6.35
CA ARG A 80 10.89 3.03 -4.98
C ARG A 80 10.13 3.84 -3.92
N ASN A 81 8.81 4.02 -4.06
CA ASN A 81 8.01 4.45 -2.91
C ASN A 81 7.84 3.29 -1.92
N VAL A 82 7.79 3.62 -0.63
CA VAL A 82 7.79 2.65 0.45
C VAL A 82 6.62 2.89 1.39
N VAL A 83 5.90 1.81 1.72
CA VAL A 83 4.89 1.79 2.78
C VAL A 83 5.32 0.77 3.82
N TYR A 84 5.57 1.23 5.05
CA TYR A 84 6.24 0.43 6.08
C TYR A 84 5.54 0.51 7.45
N ASN A 85 5.19 -0.63 8.06
CA ASN A 85 4.69 -0.65 9.44
C ASN A 85 3.42 0.21 9.71
N CYS A 86 2.56 0.36 8.72
CA CYS A 86 1.29 1.09 8.83
C CYS A 86 0.11 0.16 9.21
N ASP A 87 -0.98 0.75 9.71
CA ASP A 87 -2.29 0.12 9.89
C ASP A 87 -3.32 0.85 9.02
N ILE A 88 -3.82 0.18 7.99
CA ILE A 88 -4.68 0.76 6.96
C ILE A 88 -6.04 0.08 7.00
N ARG A 89 -7.11 0.86 7.13
CA ARG A 89 -8.50 0.41 7.04
C ARG A 89 -9.17 1.08 5.83
N SER A 90 -9.94 0.32 5.06
CA SER A 90 -10.56 0.85 3.85
C SER A 90 -11.85 0.14 3.43
N THR A 91 -12.72 0.90 2.75
CA THR A 91 -13.97 0.36 2.18
C THR A 91 -13.73 -0.39 0.87
N LYS A 92 -12.71 0.01 0.12
CA LYS A 92 -12.22 -0.63 -1.12
C LYS A 92 -10.83 -1.22 -0.89
N ALA A 93 -10.13 -1.60 -1.96
CA ALA A 93 -8.80 -2.19 -1.91
C ALA A 93 -7.83 -1.46 -0.97
N GLY A 94 -6.96 -2.20 -0.29
CA GLY A 94 -6.03 -1.64 0.70
C GLY A 94 -5.04 -0.67 0.09
N LEU A 95 -4.42 -1.04 -1.03
CA LEU A 95 -3.59 -0.18 -1.86
C LEU A 95 -3.95 -0.38 -3.33
N TRP A 96 -4.34 0.70 -4.01
CA TRP A 96 -4.57 0.72 -5.44
C TRP A 96 -3.41 1.41 -6.16
N MET A 97 -2.68 0.65 -6.97
CA MET A 97 -1.58 1.12 -7.81
C MET A 97 -2.08 1.20 -9.25
N GLY A 98 -2.35 2.43 -9.71
CA GLY A 98 -2.99 2.69 -11.00
C GLY A 98 -2.14 2.36 -12.22
N GLY A 99 -0.82 2.24 -12.04
CA GLY A 99 0.11 1.78 -13.06
C GLY A 99 1.32 2.66 -13.28
N MET A 100 2.24 2.15 -14.09
CA MET A 100 3.60 2.68 -14.28
C MET A 100 4.31 2.90 -12.94
N ASN A 101 4.06 2.01 -11.98
CA ASN A 101 4.69 2.01 -10.66
C ASN A 101 5.77 0.93 -10.67
N GLU A 102 6.99 1.29 -10.30
CA GLU A 102 8.13 0.39 -10.38
C GLU A 102 8.76 0.21 -9.00
N ASN A 103 9.00 -1.05 -8.59
CA ASN A 103 9.85 -1.34 -7.43
C ASN A 103 9.38 -0.66 -6.14
N TRP A 104 8.06 -0.63 -5.91
CA TRP A 104 7.52 -0.19 -4.63
C TRP A 104 7.68 -1.28 -3.56
N LEU A 105 7.95 -0.85 -2.33
CA LEU A 105 8.16 -1.74 -1.19
C LEU A 105 6.98 -1.61 -0.22
N ILE A 106 6.18 -2.66 -0.11
CA ILE A 106 5.02 -2.72 0.77
C ILE A 106 5.34 -3.73 1.87
N LEU A 107 5.78 -3.24 3.03
CA LEU A 107 6.45 -4.07 4.03
C LEU A 107 5.83 -3.93 5.41
N HIS A 108 5.54 -5.07 6.06
CA HIS A 108 5.12 -5.11 7.46
C HIS A 108 3.92 -4.24 7.81
N ASN A 109 2.98 -4.06 6.89
CA ASN A 109 1.75 -3.31 7.13
C ASN A 109 0.63 -4.25 7.56
N ARG A 110 -0.41 -3.69 8.17
CA ARG A 110 -1.73 -4.33 8.30
C ARG A 110 -2.74 -3.62 7.41
N PHE A 111 -3.45 -4.39 6.59
CA PHE A 111 -4.55 -3.90 5.77
C PHE A 111 -5.84 -4.59 6.20
N VAL A 112 -6.86 -3.81 6.54
CA VAL A 112 -8.22 -4.30 6.84
C VAL A 112 -9.16 -3.72 5.80
N VAL A 113 -9.64 -4.58 4.89
CA VAL A 113 -10.36 -4.20 3.69
C VAL A 113 -11.77 -4.76 3.72
N ASP A 114 -12.76 -3.88 3.61
CA ASP A 114 -14.16 -4.30 3.58
C ASP A 114 -14.51 -5.02 2.26
N SER A 115 -14.05 -4.48 1.12
CA SER A 115 -14.27 -5.05 -0.20
C SER A 115 -13.08 -4.81 -1.14
N GLY A 116 -12.70 -5.82 -1.90
CA GLY A 116 -11.57 -5.74 -2.85
C GLY A 116 -10.27 -6.35 -2.31
N PRO A 117 -9.21 -6.36 -3.15
CA PRO A 117 -7.94 -6.97 -2.79
C PRO A 117 -7.16 -6.15 -1.75
N GLY A 118 -6.19 -6.78 -1.10
CA GLY A 118 -5.24 -6.08 -0.24
C GLY A 118 -4.39 -5.09 -1.04
N VAL A 119 -3.81 -5.56 -2.16
CA VAL A 119 -3.09 -4.73 -3.13
C VAL A 119 -3.66 -4.98 -4.53
N SER A 120 -3.90 -3.91 -5.28
CA SER A 120 -4.26 -3.96 -6.70
C SER A 120 -3.19 -3.24 -7.51
N ALA A 121 -2.72 -3.86 -8.59
CA ALA A 121 -1.75 -3.32 -9.52
C ALA A 121 -2.27 -3.48 -10.96
N LYS A 122 -1.99 -2.52 -11.84
CA LYS A 122 -2.44 -2.49 -13.25
C LYS A 122 -1.41 -1.76 -14.11
N THR A 123 -1.35 -2.04 -15.41
CA THR A 123 -0.64 -1.29 -16.47
C THR A 123 0.81 -0.96 -16.11
N PHE A 124 1.76 -1.82 -16.47
CA PHE A 124 3.19 -1.64 -16.17
C PHE A 124 3.46 -1.31 -14.69
N SER A 125 2.82 -2.04 -13.77
CA SER A 125 3.11 -1.98 -12.34
C SER A 125 3.92 -3.21 -11.96
N PHE A 126 5.24 -3.07 -11.81
CA PHE A 126 6.18 -4.21 -11.80
C PHE A 126 7.28 -4.09 -10.73
N ASP A 127 7.95 -5.22 -10.48
CA ASP A 127 9.09 -5.37 -9.56
C ASP A 127 8.80 -5.00 -8.09
N HIS A 128 7.53 -5.01 -7.69
CA HIS A 128 7.13 -4.70 -6.31
C HIS A 128 7.53 -5.80 -5.34
N ILE A 129 7.97 -5.43 -4.14
CA ILE A 129 8.17 -6.37 -3.03
C ILE A 129 7.05 -6.17 -2.01
N ILE A 130 6.21 -7.19 -1.85
CA ILE A 130 5.12 -7.22 -0.88
C ILE A 130 5.48 -8.25 0.18
N ARG A 131 5.95 -7.79 1.35
CA ARG A 131 6.56 -8.69 2.35
C ARG A 131 6.10 -8.48 3.79
N GLY A 132 5.83 -9.58 4.48
CA GLY A 132 5.58 -9.59 5.92
C GLY A 132 4.34 -8.81 6.35
N ASN A 133 3.42 -8.52 5.42
CA ASN A 133 2.19 -7.82 5.69
C ASN A 133 1.12 -8.78 6.22
N VAL A 134 0.14 -8.21 6.91
CA VAL A 134 -1.09 -8.89 7.33
C VAL A 134 -2.25 -8.27 6.57
N PHE A 135 -3.02 -9.10 5.87
CA PHE A 135 -4.21 -8.68 5.13
C PHE A 135 -5.45 -9.31 5.74
N VAL A 136 -6.48 -8.52 6.01
CA VAL A 136 -7.81 -8.95 6.45
C VAL A 136 -8.80 -8.51 5.39
N LEU A 137 -9.28 -9.46 4.57
CA LEU A 137 -10.23 -9.18 3.49
C LEU A 137 -11.61 -9.73 3.87
N LYS A 138 -12.60 -8.85 4.05
CA LYS A 138 -13.90 -9.22 4.63
C LYS A 138 -14.92 -9.74 3.61
N ASP A 139 -14.70 -9.50 2.32
CA ASP A 139 -15.73 -9.74 1.29
C ASP A 139 -15.94 -11.20 0.88
N GLY A 140 -15.06 -12.12 1.32
CA GLY A 140 -15.11 -13.54 0.94
C GLY A 140 -14.87 -13.81 -0.55
N LYS A 141 -14.43 -12.82 -1.33
CA LYS A 141 -14.37 -12.86 -2.80
C LYS A 141 -13.01 -12.47 -3.36
N SER A 142 -12.29 -11.56 -2.71
CA SER A 142 -11.06 -10.99 -3.24
C SER A 142 -9.82 -11.81 -2.88
N ALA A 143 -8.82 -11.79 -3.75
CA ALA A 143 -7.49 -12.32 -3.46
C ALA A 143 -6.65 -11.27 -2.71
N MET A 144 -5.56 -11.71 -2.06
CA MET A 144 -4.61 -10.80 -1.38
C MET A 144 -4.04 -9.74 -2.33
N ILE A 145 -3.57 -10.18 -3.50
CA ILE A 145 -3.00 -9.34 -4.56
C ILE A 145 -3.82 -9.54 -5.84
N HIS A 146 -4.15 -8.44 -6.52
CA HIS A 146 -4.75 -8.46 -7.85
C HIS A 146 -3.81 -7.78 -8.86
N LEU A 147 -3.31 -8.56 -9.82
CA LEU A 147 -2.44 -8.08 -10.91
C LEU A 147 -3.27 -8.01 -12.19
N ALA A 148 -3.86 -6.85 -12.44
CA ALA A 148 -4.96 -6.66 -13.39
C ALA A 148 -4.56 -6.79 -14.87
N THR A 149 -3.28 -6.66 -15.21
CA THR A 149 -2.75 -6.76 -16.58
C THR A 149 -1.52 -7.65 -16.63
N ALA A 150 -1.29 -8.28 -17.78
CA ALA A 150 -0.22 -9.30 -17.94
C ALA A 150 1.20 -8.73 -17.83
N ASP A 151 1.35 -7.41 -18.00
CA ASP A 151 2.59 -6.66 -17.83
C ASP A 151 2.90 -6.31 -16.36
N CYS A 152 2.03 -6.68 -15.41
CA CYS A 152 2.35 -6.65 -13.99
C CYS A 152 3.20 -7.88 -13.63
N ILE A 153 4.52 -7.74 -13.82
CA ILE A 153 5.51 -8.80 -13.66
C ILE A 153 6.54 -8.46 -12.57
N GLY A 154 7.41 -9.41 -12.22
CA GLY A 154 8.49 -9.16 -11.25
C GLY A 154 8.05 -8.98 -9.80
N VAL A 155 6.75 -9.05 -9.52
CA VAL A 155 6.19 -8.84 -8.19
C VAL A 155 6.47 -10.03 -7.29
N GLU A 156 7.02 -9.77 -6.11
CA GLU A 156 7.34 -10.77 -5.10
C GLU A 156 6.35 -10.69 -3.92
N ALA A 157 5.80 -11.83 -3.50
CA ALA A 157 4.98 -11.95 -2.29
C ALA A 157 5.68 -12.84 -1.26
N LEU A 158 6.19 -12.25 -0.17
CA LEU A 158 7.07 -12.96 0.76
C LEU A 158 6.56 -12.90 2.20
N GLY A 159 6.27 -14.04 2.82
CA GLY A 159 5.96 -14.12 4.26
C GLY A 159 4.72 -13.33 4.69
N ASN A 160 3.76 -13.06 3.79
CA ASN A 160 2.53 -12.36 4.13
C ASN A 160 1.51 -13.31 4.76
N THR A 161 0.58 -12.78 5.53
CA THR A 161 -0.55 -13.55 6.06
C THR A 161 -1.87 -12.96 5.57
N LEU A 162 -2.68 -13.76 4.88
CA LEU A 162 -4.03 -13.43 4.45
C LEU A 162 -5.05 -14.05 5.42
N TYR A 163 -5.95 -13.23 5.94
CA TYR A 163 -7.14 -13.63 6.68
C TYR A 163 -8.39 -13.29 5.86
N GLY A 164 -9.19 -14.30 5.52
CA GLY A 164 -10.42 -14.13 4.74
C GLY A 164 -10.20 -14.04 3.23
N GLY A 165 -10.97 -13.18 2.56
CA GLY A 165 -11.05 -13.13 1.10
C GLY A 165 -11.54 -14.46 0.50
N ASN A 166 -11.13 -14.75 -0.73
CA ASN A 166 -11.38 -16.05 -1.36
C ASN A 166 -10.27 -17.10 -1.06
N GLY A 167 -9.36 -16.78 -0.15
CA GLY A 167 -8.22 -17.62 0.22
C GLY A 167 -7.05 -17.67 -0.78
N ARG A 168 -7.11 -16.93 -1.89
CA ARG A 168 -6.03 -16.89 -2.89
C ARG A 168 -5.07 -15.74 -2.63
N LEU A 169 -3.78 -16.00 -2.82
CA LEU A 169 -2.74 -14.96 -2.70
C LEU A 169 -2.74 -14.01 -3.91
N VAL A 170 -2.97 -14.53 -5.12
CA VAL A 170 -2.94 -13.73 -6.35
C VAL A 170 -4.13 -14.05 -7.26
N SER A 171 -4.55 -13.03 -8.01
CA SER A 171 -5.55 -13.10 -9.08
C SER A 171 -5.22 -12.10 -10.20
N GLY A 172 -5.92 -12.23 -11.33
CA GLY A 172 -5.68 -11.42 -12.52
C GLY A 172 -4.71 -12.08 -13.52
N PRO A 173 -4.51 -11.48 -14.70
CA PRO A 173 -3.63 -12.01 -15.74
C PRO A 173 -2.12 -11.83 -15.46
N GLY A 174 -1.73 -10.93 -14.56
CA GLY A 174 -0.34 -10.79 -14.14
C GLY A 174 0.13 -11.94 -13.24
N THR A 175 1.43 -12.12 -13.12
CA THR A 175 2.03 -13.24 -12.38
C THR A 175 3.07 -12.77 -11.38
N LEU A 176 3.05 -13.35 -10.19
CA LEU A 176 4.13 -13.18 -9.22
C LEU A 176 5.41 -13.81 -9.77
N LEU A 177 6.54 -13.13 -9.56
CA LEU A 177 7.87 -13.69 -9.77
C LEU A 177 8.18 -14.75 -8.71
N SER A 178 7.85 -14.45 -7.45
CA SER A 178 8.07 -15.33 -6.31
C SER A 178 6.89 -15.26 -5.33
N SER A 179 6.62 -16.39 -4.66
CA SER A 179 5.61 -16.50 -3.61
C SER A 179 6.09 -17.48 -2.55
N GLU A 180 6.72 -16.98 -1.49
CA GLU A 180 7.37 -17.80 -0.47
C GLU A 180 6.88 -17.47 0.93
N GLY A 181 6.69 -18.48 1.77
CA GLY A 181 6.36 -18.30 3.20
C GLY A 181 5.02 -17.64 3.50
N ASN A 182 4.17 -17.38 2.49
CA ASN A 182 2.85 -16.79 2.70
C ASN A 182 1.90 -17.79 3.37
N GLN A 183 0.99 -17.29 4.20
CA GLN A 183 -0.04 -18.07 4.87
C GLN A 183 -1.43 -17.53 4.51
N THR A 184 -2.39 -18.43 4.37
CA THR A 184 -3.81 -18.09 4.27
C THR A 184 -4.56 -18.74 5.41
N LEU A 185 -5.34 -17.95 6.12
CA LEU A 185 -6.07 -18.33 7.33
C LEU A 185 -7.55 -17.89 7.21
N PRO A 186 -8.46 -18.52 7.98
CA PRO A 186 -9.85 -18.07 8.07
C PRO A 186 -9.95 -16.60 8.48
N LEU A 187 -11.05 -15.93 8.12
CA LEU A 187 -11.27 -14.53 8.50
C LEU A 187 -11.15 -14.36 10.02
N SER A 188 -10.27 -13.45 10.44
CA SER A 188 -10.10 -13.02 11.83
C SER A 188 -9.56 -11.59 11.86
N ASP A 189 -9.43 -11.01 13.06
CA ASP A 189 -8.89 -9.66 13.24
C ASP A 189 -7.55 -9.68 14.00
N PRO A 190 -6.44 -10.12 13.37
CA PRO A 190 -5.13 -10.18 13.99
C PRO A 190 -4.56 -8.79 14.30
N PRO A 191 -3.62 -8.67 15.24
CA PRO A 191 -2.90 -7.42 15.48
C PRO A 191 -1.98 -7.04 14.31
N ARG A 192 -1.50 -5.80 14.30
CA ARG A 192 -0.46 -5.35 13.36
C ARG A 192 0.83 -6.17 13.54
N PRO A 193 1.53 -6.54 12.45
CA PRO A 193 2.87 -7.11 12.56
C PRO A 193 3.80 -6.19 13.35
N GLN A 194 4.79 -6.80 14.03
CA GLN A 194 5.81 -6.09 14.78
C GLN A 194 7.16 -6.33 14.10
N PRO A 195 7.56 -5.47 13.14
CA PRO A 195 8.85 -5.64 12.49
C PRO A 195 9.99 -5.46 13.49
N ARG A 196 11.10 -6.17 13.27
CA ARG A 196 12.32 -6.06 14.09
C ARG A 196 12.87 -4.62 14.13
N ILE A 197 12.70 -3.88 13.04
CA ILE A 197 13.07 -2.47 12.92
C ILE A 197 11.77 -1.68 12.87
N PRO A 198 11.34 -1.02 13.96
CA PRO A 198 10.04 -0.35 14.00
C PRO A 198 9.90 0.85 13.06
N SER A 199 11.02 1.55 12.80
CA SER A 199 11.12 2.69 11.89
C SER A 199 12.41 2.54 11.07
N ILE A 200 12.26 2.49 9.75
CA ILE A 200 13.43 2.43 8.85
C ILE A 200 14.04 3.82 8.66
N TYR A 201 13.23 4.88 8.79
CA TYR A 201 13.73 6.25 8.81
C TYR A 201 14.68 6.48 9.99
N GLU A 202 14.24 6.20 11.23
CA GLU A 202 15.07 6.39 12.43
C GLU A 202 16.30 5.48 12.40
N TRP A 203 16.15 4.24 11.93
CA TRP A 203 17.28 3.34 11.76
C TRP A 203 18.33 3.95 10.82
N GLN A 204 17.91 4.47 9.67
CA GLN A 204 18.82 5.12 8.71
C GLN A 204 19.48 6.37 9.30
N GLN A 205 18.74 7.20 10.04
CA GLN A 205 19.28 8.39 10.72
C GLN A 205 20.29 8.06 11.83
N GLN A 206 20.29 6.83 12.35
CA GLN A 206 21.23 6.39 13.37
C GLN A 206 22.46 5.67 12.81
N HIS A 207 22.35 5.07 11.62
CA HIS A 207 23.36 4.14 11.09
C HIS A 207 23.97 4.57 9.75
N CYS A 208 23.35 5.50 9.03
CA CYS A 208 23.74 5.85 7.66
C CYS A 208 24.06 7.33 7.45
N THR A 209 23.65 8.20 8.37
CA THR A 209 24.05 9.61 8.38
C THR A 209 25.47 9.72 8.92
N LYS A 210 26.37 10.25 8.08
CA LYS A 210 27.72 10.69 8.47
C LYS A 210 27.68 12.11 9.00
#